data_AF-A0A117NNY1-F1
#
_entry.id   AF-A0A117NNY1-F1
#
_cell.length_a   1.000
_cell.length_b   1.000
_cell.length_c   1.000
_cell.angle_alpha   90.00
_cell.angle_beta   90.00
_cell.angle_gamma   90.00
#
_symmetry.space_group_name_H-M   'P 1'
#
loop_
_entity.id
_entity.type
_entity.pdbx_description
1 polymer ?
#
loop_
_entity_poly.entity_id
_entity_poly.type
_entity_poly.pdbx_seq_one_letter_code
_entity_poly.pdbx_strand_id
1 'polypeptide(L)'
;MSSSLSINTMFTPTPTQADDLPPFRPIEIATRNEPSSVWGFKHWLIEVQLALANLNVFAVICHGIQRPTLDHPNYDNWLQWSRFIGDWLLCNVAERQATILQSFQPHLQLADDIYYRMGSLQFTEEDTIRRAEYTRLWFITRDRFDTLHGYLSAWGAQAMFYAQFDPAFNWFAATKMILGHIKEEMPDLHSFIDHQIRTGGTSCQQFQGHLTGILDALKKRT
;
A
#
# COMPACT_ATOMS: atom_id res chain seq x y z
N MET A 1 -30.95 52.65 -22.19
CA MET A 1 -31.36 51.86 -21.00
C MET A 1 -30.83 50.45 -21.19
N SER A 2 -29.65 50.17 -20.63
CA SER A 2 -29.04 48.84 -20.70
C SER A 2 -29.06 48.25 -19.31
N SER A 3 -29.98 47.32 -19.06
CA SER A 3 -30.06 46.57 -17.82
C SER A 3 -29.00 45.49 -17.81
N SER A 4 -28.03 45.61 -16.92
CA SER A 4 -27.08 44.56 -16.57
C SER A 4 -27.77 43.48 -15.74
N LEU A 5 -27.94 42.29 -16.32
CA LEU A 5 -28.32 41.08 -15.59
C LEU A 5 -27.12 40.61 -14.75
N SER A 6 -27.12 40.93 -13.47
CA SER A 6 -26.22 40.32 -12.50
C SER A 6 -26.62 38.86 -12.29
N ILE A 7 -25.79 37.95 -12.78
CA ILE A 7 -25.89 36.52 -12.50
C ILE A 7 -25.46 36.33 -11.04
N ASN A 8 -26.43 36.23 -10.14
CA ASN A 8 -26.21 35.73 -8.79
C ASN A 8 -25.94 34.22 -8.88
N THR A 9 -24.69 33.84 -9.12
CA THR A 9 -24.20 32.50 -8.76
C THR A 9 -24.36 32.35 -7.26
N MET A 10 -25.35 31.58 -6.81
CA MET A 10 -25.44 31.11 -5.43
C MET A 10 -24.13 30.38 -5.11
N PHE A 11 -23.29 30.99 -4.29
CA PHE A 11 -22.11 30.35 -3.73
C PHE A 11 -22.60 29.33 -2.71
N THR A 12 -22.75 28.07 -3.13
CA THR A 12 -22.89 26.98 -2.15
C THR A 12 -21.52 26.80 -1.50
N PRO A 13 -21.39 27.05 -0.18
CA PRO A 13 -20.11 26.82 0.50
C PRO A 13 -19.69 25.36 0.33
N THR A 14 -18.39 25.15 0.13
CA THR A 14 -17.82 23.80 0.04
C THR A 14 -18.07 23.07 1.36
N PRO A 15 -18.56 21.82 1.34
CA PRO A 15 -18.83 21.09 2.56
C PRO A 15 -17.54 20.88 3.36
N THR A 16 -17.67 21.00 4.68
CA THR A 16 -16.59 20.87 5.65
C THR A 16 -16.70 19.55 6.41
N GLN A 17 -15.63 19.18 7.12
CA GLN A 17 -15.64 18.02 8.01
C GLN A 17 -16.66 18.11 9.16
N ALA A 18 -17.21 19.30 9.41
CA ALA A 18 -18.21 19.53 10.46
C ALA A 18 -19.66 19.36 9.97
N ASP A 19 -19.85 19.21 8.66
CA ASP A 19 -21.18 19.02 8.08
C ASP A 19 -21.64 17.58 8.33
N ASP A 20 -22.93 17.43 8.66
CA ASP A 20 -23.60 16.16 8.95
C ASP A 20 -23.06 15.35 10.14
N LEU A 21 -22.16 15.94 10.96
CA LEU A 21 -21.70 15.27 12.18
C LEU A 21 -22.83 15.14 13.20
N PRO A 22 -22.96 13.97 13.87
CA PRO A 22 -23.86 13.85 15.00
C PRO A 22 -23.41 14.77 16.14
N PRO A 23 -24.33 15.19 17.03
CA PRO A 23 -23.95 15.86 18.28
C PRO A 23 -22.94 15.01 19.05
N PHE A 24 -21.90 15.64 19.58
CA PHE A 24 -20.85 14.96 20.30
C PHE A 24 -21.42 14.20 21.50
N ARG A 25 -21.13 12.91 21.52
CA ARG A 25 -21.41 12.02 22.63
C ARG A 25 -20.26 11.01 22.71
N PRO A 26 -19.58 10.89 23.86
CA PRO A 26 -18.59 9.83 24.04
C PRO A 26 -19.22 8.48 23.75
N ILE A 27 -18.62 7.74 22.82
CA ILE A 27 -19.04 6.42 22.39
C ILE A 27 -17.89 5.44 22.56
N GLU A 28 -18.22 4.20 22.87
CA GLU A 28 -17.21 3.14 22.89
C GLU A 28 -17.00 2.66 21.46
N ILE A 29 -15.82 2.92 20.92
CA ILE A 29 -15.39 2.40 19.62
C ILE A 29 -14.51 1.19 19.91
N ALA A 30 -15.00 0.01 19.53
CA ALA A 30 -14.33 -1.25 19.81
C ALA A 30 -12.85 -1.19 19.41
N THR A 31 -11.97 -1.37 20.39
CA THR A 31 -10.53 -1.40 20.16
C THR A 31 -10.20 -2.63 19.34
N ARG A 32 -9.58 -2.42 18.18
CA ARG A 32 -9.06 -3.51 17.36
C ARG A 32 -7.56 -3.52 17.53
N ASN A 33 -7.02 -4.62 18.08
CA ASN A 33 -5.59 -4.81 18.23
C ASN A 33 -4.91 -4.50 16.90
N GLU A 34 -3.89 -3.64 16.96
CA GLU A 34 -3.09 -3.34 15.80
C GLU A 34 -2.55 -4.65 15.22
N PRO A 35 -2.66 -4.87 13.91
CA PRO A 35 -2.07 -6.02 13.29
C PRO A 35 -0.55 -5.93 13.23
N SER A 36 0.13 -7.01 13.63
CA SER A 36 1.58 -7.15 13.69
C SER A 36 2.31 -7.17 12.33
N SER A 37 1.64 -6.84 11.23
CA SER A 37 2.20 -6.87 9.87
C SER A 37 1.69 -5.71 9.05
N VAL A 38 2.49 -5.28 8.07
CA VAL A 38 2.13 -4.19 7.14
C VAL A 38 0.81 -4.43 6.41
N TRP A 39 0.59 -5.67 5.95
CA TRP A 39 -0.67 -6.08 5.32
C TRP A 39 -1.85 -5.96 6.26
N GLY A 40 -1.65 -6.32 7.53
CA GLY A 40 -2.66 -6.11 8.52
C GLY A 40 -2.86 -4.61 8.77
N PHE A 41 -1.81 -3.78 8.86
CA PHE A 41 -1.97 -2.35 9.18
C PHE A 41 -2.82 -1.65 8.12
N LYS A 42 -2.63 -2.00 6.85
CA LYS A 42 -3.51 -1.61 5.74
C LYS A 42 -4.98 -1.98 5.99
N HIS A 43 -5.21 -3.23 6.38
CA HIS A 43 -6.56 -3.73 6.68
C HIS A 43 -7.18 -3.01 7.87
N TRP A 44 -6.39 -2.78 8.92
CA TRP A 44 -6.82 -2.04 10.11
C TRP A 44 -7.20 -0.60 9.78
N LEU A 45 -6.46 0.09 8.91
CA LEU A 45 -6.85 1.42 8.43
C LEU A 45 -8.20 1.42 7.72
N ILE A 46 -8.52 0.38 6.95
CA ILE A 46 -9.84 0.21 6.31
C ILE A 46 -10.93 -0.06 7.36
N GLU A 47 -10.65 -0.90 8.35
CA GLU A 47 -11.58 -1.18 9.44
C GLU A 47 -11.89 0.07 10.27
N VAL A 48 -10.91 0.94 10.50
CA VAL A 48 -11.11 2.27 11.09
C VAL A 48 -12.09 3.09 10.26
N GLN A 49 -11.91 3.19 8.94
CA GLN A 49 -12.82 3.93 8.07
C GLN A 49 -14.25 3.41 8.18
N LEU A 50 -14.42 2.08 8.14
CA LEU A 50 -15.71 1.42 8.27
C LEU A 50 -16.35 1.68 9.64
N ALA A 51 -15.58 1.59 10.72
CA ALA A 51 -16.06 1.86 12.07
C ALA A 51 -16.57 3.30 12.21
N LEU A 52 -15.79 4.28 11.74
CA LEU A 52 -16.16 5.69 11.79
C LEU A 52 -17.32 6.05 10.85
N ALA A 53 -17.42 5.39 9.69
CA ALA A 53 -18.55 5.55 8.77
C ALA A 53 -19.86 5.07 9.39
N ASN A 54 -19.85 3.92 10.07
CA ASN A 54 -21.03 3.40 10.78
C ASN A 54 -21.51 4.31 11.91
N LEU A 55 -20.61 5.13 12.45
CA LEU A 55 -20.88 6.10 13.51
C LEU A 55 -21.18 7.51 12.95
N ASN A 56 -21.19 7.67 11.62
CA ASN A 56 -21.35 8.94 10.92
C ASN A 56 -20.32 10.02 11.34
N VAL A 57 -19.09 9.60 11.65
CA VAL A 57 -17.96 10.47 12.01
C VAL A 57 -16.74 10.25 11.11
N PHE A 58 -16.92 9.60 9.96
CA PHE A 58 -15.85 9.35 8.99
C PHE A 58 -15.22 10.66 8.47
N ALA A 59 -16.03 11.70 8.25
CA ALA A 59 -15.55 12.99 7.74
C ALA A 59 -14.43 13.61 8.59
N VAL A 60 -14.39 13.29 9.89
CA VAL A 60 -13.44 13.85 10.85
C VAL A 60 -12.00 13.36 10.62
N ILE A 61 -11.81 12.22 9.91
CA ILE A 61 -10.48 11.71 9.52
C ILE A 61 -10.13 11.99 8.05
N CYS A 62 -11.03 12.60 7.30
CA CYS A 62 -10.88 12.79 5.85
C CYS A 62 -10.05 14.01 5.53
N HIS A 63 -8.75 13.81 5.29
CA HIS A 63 -7.82 14.88 4.90
C HIS A 63 -8.19 15.60 3.58
N GLY A 64 -8.99 14.97 2.71
CA GLY A 64 -9.49 15.57 1.47
C GLY A 64 -10.72 16.48 1.64
N ILE A 65 -11.33 16.51 2.82
CA ILE A 65 -12.47 17.39 3.14
C ILE A 65 -11.94 18.59 3.92
N GLN A 66 -12.37 19.79 3.57
CA GLN A 66 -11.91 21.02 4.23
C GLN A 66 -12.32 21.03 5.70
N ARG A 67 -11.40 21.46 6.59
CA ARG A 67 -11.74 21.70 7.99
C ARG A 67 -12.70 22.89 8.14
N PRO A 68 -13.63 22.84 9.11
CA PRO A 68 -14.43 24.02 9.44
C PRO A 68 -13.53 25.17 9.89
N THR A 69 -13.93 26.41 9.57
CA THR A 69 -13.35 27.61 10.17
C THR A 69 -13.88 27.81 11.60
N LEU A 70 -13.23 28.65 12.40
CA LEU A 70 -13.66 28.97 13.77
C LEU A 70 -15.11 29.52 13.83
N ASP A 71 -15.53 30.22 12.78
CA ASP A 71 -16.88 30.80 12.68
C ASP A 71 -17.95 29.78 12.23
N HIS A 72 -17.57 28.53 11.95
CA HIS A 72 -18.52 27.50 11.53
C HIS A 72 -19.45 27.14 12.70
N PRO A 73 -20.77 27.07 12.50
CA PRO A 73 -21.73 26.82 13.60
C PRO A 73 -21.49 25.50 14.33
N ASN A 74 -20.90 24.51 13.64
CA ASN A 74 -20.56 23.20 14.20
C ASN A 74 -19.07 23.04 14.54
N TYR A 75 -18.28 24.12 14.58
CA TYR A 75 -16.83 24.05 14.84
C TYR A 75 -16.51 23.33 16.16
N ASP A 76 -17.16 23.71 17.26
CA ASP A 76 -16.91 23.11 18.57
C ASP A 76 -17.28 21.62 18.61
N ASN A 77 -18.36 21.24 17.93
CA ASN A 77 -18.78 19.85 17.81
C ASN A 77 -17.74 19.02 17.03
N TRP A 78 -17.27 19.55 15.91
CA TRP A 78 -16.20 18.93 15.12
C TRP A 78 -14.90 18.83 15.92
N LEU A 79 -14.52 19.87 16.66
CA LEU A 79 -13.28 19.87 17.44
C LEU A 79 -13.30 18.80 18.54
N GLN A 80 -14.45 18.62 19.20
CA GLN A 80 -14.62 17.56 20.21
C GLN A 80 -14.50 16.17 19.59
N TRP A 81 -15.19 15.93 18.46
CA TRP A 81 -15.05 14.67 17.72
C TRP A 81 -13.62 14.43 17.25
N SER A 82 -12.96 15.44 16.68
CA SER A 82 -11.62 15.31 16.12
C SER A 82 -10.58 14.97 17.19
N ARG A 83 -10.68 15.58 18.37
CA ARG A 83 -9.82 15.21 19.51
C ARG A 83 -10.12 13.82 20.03
N PHE A 84 -11.39 13.49 20.22
CA PHE A 84 -11.81 12.18 20.72
C PHE A 84 -11.37 11.03 19.80
N ILE A 85 -11.59 11.17 18.50
CA ILE A 85 -11.16 10.18 17.50
C ILE A 85 -9.63 10.17 17.39
N GLY A 86 -8.95 11.31 17.48
CA GLY A 86 -7.50 11.38 17.50
C GLY A 86 -6.88 10.58 18.65
N ASP A 87 -7.37 10.79 19.86
CA ASP A 87 -6.94 10.05 21.05
C ASP A 87 -7.23 8.55 20.92
N TRP A 88 -8.41 8.20 20.39
CA TRP A 88 -8.76 6.81 20.12
C TRP A 88 -7.80 6.17 19.11
N LEU A 89 -7.46 6.85 18.01
CA LEU A 89 -6.51 6.35 17.00
C LEU A 89 -5.14 6.05 17.63
N LEU A 90 -4.61 6.98 18.44
CA LEU A 90 -3.32 6.82 19.11
C LEU A 90 -3.33 5.68 20.15
N CYS A 91 -4.45 5.46 20.83
CA CYS A 91 -4.60 4.34 21.78
C CYS A 91 -4.74 2.97 21.09
N ASN A 92 -5.03 2.91 19.79
CA ASN A 92 -5.27 1.68 19.06
C ASN A 92 -4.10 1.22 18.17
N VAL A 93 -2.97 1.91 18.25
CA VAL A 93 -1.72 1.49 17.61
C VAL A 93 -0.71 1.03 18.65
N ALA A 94 0.31 0.28 18.24
CA ALA A 94 1.42 -0.07 19.11
C ALA A 94 2.12 1.19 19.62
N GLU A 95 2.59 1.10 20.85
CA GLU A 95 3.28 2.19 21.55
C GLU A 95 4.43 2.80 20.72
N ARG A 96 5.17 1.97 19.97
CA ARG A 96 6.21 2.44 19.06
C ARG A 96 5.67 3.37 17.97
N GLN A 97 4.54 3.02 17.36
CA GLN A 97 3.92 3.84 16.31
C GLN A 97 3.29 5.10 16.90
N ALA A 98 2.60 4.99 18.05
CA ALA A 98 2.10 6.15 18.78
C ALA A 98 3.23 7.16 19.08
N THR A 99 4.37 6.66 19.56
CA THR A 99 5.56 7.49 19.85
C THR A 99 6.09 8.17 18.59
N ILE A 100 6.19 7.43 17.47
CA ILE A 100 6.61 8.00 16.18
C ILE A 100 5.63 9.08 15.71
N LEU A 101 4.32 8.82 15.75
CA LEU A 101 3.27 9.78 15.37
C LEU A 101 3.34 11.05 16.21
N GLN A 102 3.49 10.91 17.53
CA GLN A 102 3.62 12.03 18.47
C GLN A 102 4.93 12.80 18.29
N SER A 103 6.01 12.13 17.84
CA SER A 103 7.30 12.79 17.59
C SER A 103 7.30 13.73 16.40
N PHE A 104 6.42 13.51 15.40
CA PHE A 104 6.35 14.36 14.22
C PHE A 104 5.80 15.74 14.54
N GLN A 105 4.83 15.85 15.45
CA GLN A 105 4.41 17.12 16.03
C GLN A 105 3.84 16.92 17.44
N PRO A 106 4.34 17.63 18.46
CA PRO A 106 3.73 17.66 19.80
C PRO A 106 2.29 18.20 19.81
N HIS A 107 1.82 18.77 18.69
CA HIS A 107 0.53 19.40 18.51
C HIS A 107 -0.39 18.66 17.53
N LEU A 108 -0.06 17.41 17.16
CA LEU A 108 -0.95 16.53 16.39
C LEU A 108 -2.18 16.18 17.25
N GLN A 109 -3.19 17.06 17.23
CA GLN A 109 -4.39 16.96 18.06
C GLN A 109 -5.65 16.55 17.29
N LEU A 110 -5.59 16.57 15.96
CA LEU A 110 -6.76 16.39 15.10
C LEU A 110 -6.71 15.04 14.39
N ALA A 111 -7.87 14.39 14.31
CA ALA A 111 -7.99 13.01 13.84
C ALA A 111 -7.54 12.82 12.39
N ASP A 112 -7.80 13.78 11.50
CA ASP A 112 -7.41 13.72 10.09
C ASP A 112 -5.89 13.81 9.90
N ASP A 113 -5.19 14.65 10.66
CA ASP A 113 -3.72 14.69 10.65
C ASP A 113 -3.14 13.38 11.17
N ILE A 114 -3.67 12.85 12.28
CA ILE A 114 -3.21 11.58 12.85
C ILE A 114 -3.40 10.46 11.83
N TYR A 115 -4.61 10.31 11.29
CA TYR A 115 -4.94 9.28 10.32
C TYR A 115 -4.11 9.39 9.04
N TYR A 116 -3.89 10.60 8.52
CA TYR A 116 -3.03 10.83 7.36
C TYR A 116 -1.57 10.41 7.61
N ARG A 117 -1.03 10.72 8.79
CA ARG A 117 0.34 10.32 9.17
C ARG A 117 0.46 8.82 9.35
N MET A 118 -0.56 8.17 9.90
CA MET A 118 -0.62 6.71 9.99
C MET A 118 -0.55 6.07 8.62
N GLY A 119 -1.35 6.54 7.66
CA GLY A 119 -1.25 6.09 6.27
C GLY A 119 0.15 6.31 5.69
N SER A 120 0.78 7.45 5.97
CA SER A 120 2.15 7.75 5.51
C SER A 120 3.22 6.80 6.09
N LEU A 121 3.06 6.38 7.35
CA LEU A 121 3.93 5.38 7.98
C LEU A 121 3.80 4.03 7.30
N GLN A 122 2.57 3.60 6.99
CA GLN A 122 2.32 2.38 6.22
C GLN A 122 3.07 2.40 4.88
N PHE A 123 2.94 3.49 4.11
CA PHE A 123 3.64 3.60 2.82
C PHE A 123 5.16 3.51 2.97
N THR A 124 5.71 4.05 4.05
CA THR A 124 7.14 3.99 4.34
C THR A 124 7.60 2.57 4.69
N GLU A 125 6.82 1.85 5.49
CA GLU A 125 7.10 0.44 5.82
C GLU A 125 6.95 -0.47 4.59
N GLU A 126 5.87 -0.31 3.81
CA GLU A 126 5.67 -1.01 2.53
C GLU A 126 6.84 -0.79 1.57
N ASP A 127 7.29 0.45 1.40
CA ASP A 127 8.42 0.77 0.53
C ASP A 127 9.73 0.17 1.08
N THR A 128 9.93 0.17 2.40
CA THR A 128 11.10 -0.44 3.03
C THR A 128 11.14 -1.95 2.81
N ILE A 129 10.01 -2.64 3.00
CA ILE A 129 9.88 -4.08 2.72
C ILE A 129 10.11 -4.33 1.23
N ARG A 130 9.45 -3.57 0.35
CA ARG A 130 9.61 -3.69 -1.10
C ARG A 130 11.07 -3.55 -1.53
N ARG A 131 11.79 -2.54 -1.00
CA ARG A 131 13.23 -2.37 -1.27
C ARG A 131 14.05 -3.54 -0.73
N ALA A 132 13.75 -4.04 0.46
CA ALA A 132 14.45 -5.19 1.04
C ALA A 132 14.26 -6.45 0.18
N GLU A 133 13.03 -6.72 -0.30
CA GLU A 133 12.72 -7.87 -1.15
C GLU A 133 13.31 -7.75 -2.56
N TYR A 134 13.31 -6.55 -3.14
CA TYR A 134 14.04 -6.27 -4.38
C TYR A 134 15.53 -6.54 -4.20
N THR A 135 16.11 -6.03 -3.12
CA THR A 135 17.52 -6.21 -2.80
C THR A 135 17.86 -7.69 -2.64
N ARG A 136 17.02 -8.47 -1.92
CA ARG A 136 17.16 -9.92 -1.80
C ARG A 136 17.14 -10.62 -3.16
N LEU A 137 16.19 -10.27 -4.04
CA LEU A 137 16.10 -10.84 -5.38
C LEU A 137 17.40 -10.66 -6.19
N TRP A 138 18.00 -9.47 -6.14
CA TRP A 138 19.24 -9.17 -6.86
C TRP A 138 20.51 -9.77 -6.23
N PHE A 139 20.46 -10.08 -4.93
CA PHE A 139 21.57 -10.75 -4.24
C PHE A 139 21.54 -12.28 -4.36
N ILE A 140 20.50 -12.87 -4.96
CA ILE A 140 20.51 -14.29 -5.32
C ILE A 140 21.37 -14.44 -6.57
N THR A 141 22.61 -14.92 -6.37
CA THR A 141 23.60 -15.09 -7.44
C THR A 141 23.88 -16.58 -7.70
N ARG A 142 24.20 -16.92 -8.96
CA ARG A 142 24.38 -18.31 -9.43
C ARG A 142 25.50 -19.07 -8.70
N ASP A 143 26.55 -18.37 -8.27
CA ASP A 143 27.72 -18.92 -7.57
C ASP A 143 27.40 -19.44 -6.16
N ARG A 144 26.26 -19.06 -5.58
CA ARG A 144 25.82 -19.53 -4.25
C ARG A 144 25.10 -20.88 -4.26
N PHE A 145 25.00 -21.52 -5.42
CA PHE A 145 24.24 -22.76 -5.60
C PHE A 145 25.06 -23.79 -6.35
N ASP A 146 25.01 -25.04 -5.87
CA ASP A 146 25.70 -26.15 -6.52
C ASP A 146 25.03 -26.55 -7.85
N THR A 147 23.72 -26.34 -7.96
CA THR A 147 22.93 -26.72 -9.14
C THR A 147 22.20 -25.53 -9.74
N LEU A 148 22.09 -25.52 -11.08
CA LEU A 148 21.28 -24.55 -11.79
C LEU A 148 19.80 -24.65 -11.39
N HIS A 149 19.31 -25.87 -11.14
CA HIS A 149 17.95 -26.09 -10.64
C HIS A 149 17.72 -25.37 -9.30
N GLY A 150 18.63 -25.53 -8.33
CA GLY A 150 18.52 -24.87 -7.03
C GLY A 150 18.51 -23.35 -7.14
N TYR A 151 19.42 -22.80 -7.96
CA TYR A 151 19.48 -21.36 -8.24
C TYR A 151 18.17 -20.83 -8.84
N LEU A 152 17.70 -21.42 -9.95
CA LEU A 152 16.49 -20.97 -10.63
C LEU A 152 15.23 -21.12 -9.77
N SER A 153 15.16 -22.18 -8.96
CA SER A 153 14.05 -22.37 -8.02
C SER A 153 14.01 -21.25 -6.98
N ALA A 154 15.14 -20.94 -6.36
CA ALA A 154 15.24 -19.89 -5.36
C ALA A 154 14.97 -18.50 -5.95
N TRP A 155 15.62 -18.19 -7.09
CA TRP A 155 15.44 -16.91 -7.78
C TRP A 155 14.00 -16.72 -8.24
N GLY A 156 13.41 -17.74 -8.87
CA GLY A 156 12.02 -17.69 -9.34
C GLY A 156 11.01 -17.55 -8.22
N ALA A 157 11.19 -18.25 -7.09
CA ALA A 157 10.35 -18.09 -5.91
C ALA A 157 10.42 -16.66 -5.35
N GLN A 158 11.62 -16.09 -5.25
CA GLN A 158 11.79 -14.71 -4.78
C GLN A 158 11.21 -13.68 -5.76
N ALA A 159 11.34 -13.90 -7.08
CA ALA A 159 10.74 -13.02 -8.09
C ALA A 159 9.22 -13.01 -7.99
N MET A 160 8.61 -14.19 -7.82
CA MET A 160 7.18 -14.35 -7.59
C MET A 160 6.70 -13.68 -6.32
N PHE A 161 7.48 -13.77 -5.23
CA PHE A 161 7.18 -13.09 -3.98
C PHE A 161 7.27 -11.57 -4.13
N TYR A 162 8.36 -11.06 -4.72
CA TYR A 162 8.55 -9.63 -4.94
C TYR A 162 7.45 -9.01 -5.82
N ALA A 163 6.99 -9.72 -6.85
CA ALA A 163 5.93 -9.24 -7.73
C ALA A 163 4.58 -9.01 -7.03
N GLN A 164 4.38 -9.54 -5.81
CA GLN A 164 3.21 -9.21 -4.99
C GLN A 164 3.24 -7.76 -4.48
N PHE A 165 4.43 -7.15 -4.40
CA PHE A 165 4.65 -5.78 -3.94
C PHE A 165 4.79 -4.77 -5.09
N ASP A 166 5.02 -5.25 -6.32
CA ASP A 166 5.19 -4.40 -7.50
C ASP A 166 4.31 -4.88 -8.66
N PRO A 167 3.12 -4.29 -8.85
CA PRO A 167 2.26 -4.58 -9.99
C PRO A 167 2.91 -4.31 -11.34
N ALA A 168 3.95 -3.46 -11.39
CA ALA A 168 4.72 -3.15 -12.58
C ALA A 168 5.95 -4.05 -12.76
N PHE A 169 6.04 -5.16 -12.01
CA PHE A 169 7.17 -6.10 -12.12
C PHE A 169 7.39 -6.54 -13.57
N ASN A 170 8.60 -6.32 -14.06
CA ASN A 170 8.94 -6.55 -15.46
C ASN A 170 9.26 -8.03 -15.71
N TRP A 171 8.21 -8.82 -15.99
CA TRP A 171 8.31 -10.25 -16.30
C TRP A 171 9.18 -10.57 -17.52
N PHE A 172 9.25 -9.66 -18.49
CA PHE A 172 10.14 -9.81 -19.65
C PHE A 172 11.61 -9.77 -19.20
N ALA A 173 12.00 -8.78 -18.40
CA ALA A 173 13.34 -8.67 -17.87
C ALA A 173 13.69 -9.87 -16.96
N ALA A 174 12.75 -10.29 -16.11
CA ALA A 174 12.90 -11.48 -15.28
C ALA A 174 13.15 -12.75 -16.11
N THR A 175 12.41 -12.92 -17.21
CA THR A 175 12.59 -14.06 -18.12
C THR A 175 13.94 -14.00 -18.83
N LYS A 176 14.36 -12.82 -19.31
CA LYS A 176 15.69 -12.64 -19.92
C LYS A 176 16.83 -12.95 -18.96
N MET A 177 16.69 -12.60 -17.68
CA MET A 177 17.67 -12.92 -16.66
C MET A 177 17.87 -14.43 -16.52
N ILE A 178 16.79 -15.20 -16.30
CA ILE A 178 16.90 -16.65 -16.17
C ILE A 178 17.46 -17.29 -17.45
N LEU A 179 17.10 -16.77 -18.63
CA LEU A 179 17.62 -17.25 -19.91
C LEU A 179 19.13 -17.05 -20.02
N GLY A 180 19.64 -15.89 -19.58
CA GLY A 180 21.07 -15.63 -19.54
C GLY A 180 21.85 -16.69 -18.75
N HIS A 181 21.27 -17.20 -17.66
CA HIS A 181 21.91 -18.21 -16.82
C HIS A 181 21.82 -19.64 -17.35
N ILE A 182 20.82 -19.97 -18.17
CA ILE A 182 20.70 -21.32 -18.75
C ILE A 182 21.36 -21.45 -20.12
N LYS A 183 21.80 -20.34 -20.72
CA LYS A 183 22.28 -20.31 -22.11
C LYS A 183 23.41 -21.31 -22.38
N GLU A 184 24.32 -21.49 -21.43
CA GLU A 184 25.46 -22.41 -21.55
C GLU A 184 25.05 -23.86 -21.30
N GLU A 185 24.22 -24.12 -20.29
CA GLU A 185 23.80 -25.48 -19.90
C GLU A 185 22.69 -26.05 -20.81
N MET A 186 21.85 -25.19 -21.39
CA MET A 186 20.63 -25.55 -22.14
C MET A 186 20.37 -24.63 -23.35
N PRO A 187 21.28 -24.60 -24.35
CA PRO A 187 21.21 -23.66 -25.48
C PRO A 187 19.96 -23.81 -26.36
N ASP A 188 19.45 -25.03 -26.54
CA ASP A 188 18.25 -25.29 -27.34
C ASP A 188 16.99 -24.72 -26.67
N LEU A 189 16.84 -25.00 -25.37
CA LEU A 189 15.72 -24.49 -24.58
C LEU A 189 15.77 -22.97 -24.44
N HIS A 190 16.97 -22.41 -24.25
CA HIS A 190 17.20 -20.98 -24.30
C HIS A 190 16.67 -20.38 -25.60
N SER A 191 17.09 -20.92 -26.75
CA SER A 191 16.72 -20.37 -28.06
C SER A 191 15.21 -20.47 -28.33
N PHE A 192 14.59 -21.57 -27.90
CA PHE A 192 13.14 -21.75 -28.00
C PHE A 192 12.38 -20.70 -27.19
N ILE A 193 12.69 -20.53 -25.90
CA ILE A 193 12.00 -19.57 -25.04
C ILE A 193 12.31 -18.13 -25.48
N ASP A 194 13.55 -17.83 -25.87
CA ASP A 194 13.95 -16.51 -26.37
C ASP A 194 13.13 -16.09 -27.60
N HIS A 195 12.83 -17.04 -28.48
CA HIS A 195 11.95 -16.80 -29.63
C HIS A 195 10.51 -16.52 -29.21
N GLN A 196 9.97 -17.28 -28.25
CA GLN A 196 8.61 -17.07 -27.73
C GLN A 196 8.43 -15.67 -27.11
N ILE A 197 9.38 -15.20 -26.31
CA ILE A 197 9.27 -13.88 -25.66
C ILE A 197 9.55 -12.70 -26.59
N ARG A 198 10.19 -12.91 -27.75
CA ARG A 198 10.33 -11.86 -28.79
C ARG A 198 9.05 -11.65 -29.59
N THR A 199 8.24 -12.71 -29.71
CA THR A 199 7.06 -12.74 -30.57
C THR A 199 5.75 -12.52 -29.81
N GLY A 200 5.79 -12.56 -28.47
CA GLY A 200 4.65 -12.29 -27.60
C GLY A 200 4.99 -11.40 -26.40
N GLY A 201 3.96 -10.99 -25.64
CA GLY A 201 4.15 -10.37 -24.34
C GLY A 201 4.69 -11.38 -23.32
N THR A 202 5.20 -10.88 -22.18
CA THR A 202 5.60 -11.73 -21.05
C THR A 202 4.78 -11.35 -19.83
N SER A 203 3.86 -12.24 -19.45
CA SER A 203 3.05 -12.15 -18.24
C SER A 203 3.65 -13.02 -17.12
N CYS A 204 3.13 -12.85 -15.90
CA CYS A 204 3.42 -13.71 -14.77
C CYS A 204 3.21 -15.20 -15.10
N GLN A 205 2.10 -15.53 -15.79
CA GLN A 205 1.79 -16.92 -16.17
C GLN A 205 2.79 -17.48 -17.17
N GLN A 206 3.21 -16.67 -18.15
CA GLN A 206 4.21 -17.09 -19.13
C GLN A 206 5.57 -17.31 -18.48
N PHE A 207 6.00 -16.39 -17.60
CA PHE A 207 7.22 -16.55 -16.81
C PHE A 207 7.18 -17.86 -15.99
N GLN A 208 6.10 -18.13 -15.26
CA GLN A 208 5.93 -19.36 -14.49
C GLN A 208 5.97 -20.61 -15.37
N GLY A 209 5.34 -20.57 -16.55
CA GLY A 209 5.37 -21.66 -17.52
C GLY A 209 6.78 -21.94 -18.02
N HIS A 210 7.52 -20.90 -18.40
CA HIS A 210 8.92 -21.02 -18.82
C HIS A 210 9.80 -21.55 -17.69
N LEU A 211 9.69 -20.99 -16.49
CA LEU A 211 10.46 -21.43 -15.32
C LEU A 211 10.20 -22.90 -15.00
N THR A 212 8.93 -23.31 -14.93
CA THR A 212 8.55 -24.71 -14.69
C THR A 212 9.13 -25.63 -15.76
N GLY A 213 9.00 -25.27 -17.04
CA GLY A 213 9.55 -26.04 -18.14
C GLY A 213 11.07 -26.21 -18.07
N ILE A 214 11.79 -25.16 -17.66
CA ILE A 214 13.25 -25.22 -17.44
C ILE A 214 13.58 -26.14 -16.27
N LEU A 215 12.90 -25.98 -15.13
CA LEU A 215 13.14 -26.79 -13.93
C LEU A 215 12.88 -28.27 -14.19
N ASP A 216 11.81 -28.61 -14.90
CA ASP A 216 11.48 -30.00 -15.24
C ASP A 216 12.49 -30.62 -16.21
N ALA A 217 13.01 -29.84 -17.16
CA ALA A 217 14.05 -30.29 -18.07
C ALA A 217 15.40 -30.50 -17.34
N LEU A 218 15.72 -29.69 -16.33
CA LEU A 218 16.89 -29.89 -15.48
C LEU A 218 16.77 -31.14 -14.61
N LYS A 219 15.60 -31.41 -14.02
CA LYS A 219 15.37 -32.63 -13.22
C LYS A 219 15.57 -33.92 -14.01
N LYS A 220 15.30 -33.92 -15.31
CA LYS A 220 15.50 -35.11 -16.17
C LYS A 220 16.98 -35.40 -16.49
N ARG A 221 17.89 -34.46 -16.18
CA ARG A 221 19.33 -34.57 -16.46
C ARG A 221 20.16 -35.00 -15.24
N THR A 222 19.60 -34.87 -14.04
CA THR A 222 20.16 -35.37 -12.77
C THR A 222 19.68 -36.78 -12.49
#